data_AF-A0A843EGV0-F1
#
_entry.id   AF-A0A843EGV0-F1
#
_cell.length_a   1.000
_cell.length_b   1.000
_cell.length_c   1.000
_cell.angle_alpha   90.00
_cell.angle_beta   90.00
_cell.angle_gamma   90.00
#
_symmetry.space_group_name_H-M   'P 1'
#
loop_
_entity.id
_entity.type
_entity.pdbx_description
1 polymer ?
#
loop_
_entity_poly.entity_id
_entity_poly.type
_entity_poly.pdbx_seq_one_letter_code
_entity_poly.pdbx_strand_id
1 'polypeptide(L)'
;MNFKNGNFDLFNPLILVVMTILFLIIAMPMWYFYQELPSPNLDLYLYIGLGLLFFIFGVFLSNYILSKKYKIDANYNIKKVLNPEKLSLSDSYSRNELILVGLVLLGILLQVINIALLGGIPLFSATLKAKAATKIWLISYIIFLPSINVLIARYNRKSHYLLLLIGLVLFALTGYRTTPIAIMLSALITLYYTRDVDLKYIILAILAIAVVLLAVGFIAVQAISWQHWSLNPVELVSYRAAFTLNILSKAIENQFATMGNLFYATLTGFFTHSDARVLVGQATLGQVHSITSTIFGPALLDFGILGMILQMFLLGLILKTLHSIQNYKKEIFSTFYGIVLAQTIIWIETGPTDVVVWLFYIIGIFLIIHFLRGAKHEI
;
A
#
# COMPACT_ATOMS: atom_id res chain seq x y z
N MET A 1 26.41 13.75 -8.00
CA MET A 1 26.66 12.87 -6.85
C MET A 1 26.38 11.43 -7.30
N ASN A 2 27.42 10.64 -7.63
CA ASN A 2 27.26 9.28 -8.13
C ASN A 2 27.10 8.32 -6.94
N PHE A 3 25.86 7.98 -6.59
CA PHE A 3 25.51 7.01 -5.54
C PHE A 3 25.78 5.54 -5.94
N LYS A 4 26.90 5.26 -6.62
CA LYS A 4 27.24 3.89 -7.05
C LYS A 4 27.74 2.99 -5.90
N ASN A 5 28.16 3.56 -4.76
CA ASN A 5 28.80 2.81 -3.65
C ASN A 5 28.11 2.93 -2.27
N GLY A 6 26.84 3.34 -2.20
CA GLY A 6 26.11 3.36 -0.93
C GLY A 6 25.33 2.07 -0.68
N ASN A 7 25.61 1.35 0.41
CA ASN A 7 24.84 0.21 0.96
C ASN A 7 23.40 0.57 1.41
N PHE A 8 22.80 1.62 0.85
CA PHE A 8 21.51 2.13 1.30
C PHE A 8 20.37 1.46 0.53
N ASP A 9 19.63 0.60 1.21
CA ASP A 9 18.42 -0.02 0.69
C ASP A 9 17.21 0.88 0.97
N LEU A 10 16.78 1.66 -0.04
CA LEU A 10 15.70 2.64 0.08
C LEU A 10 14.40 1.99 0.58
N PHE A 11 14.05 0.82 0.05
CA PHE A 11 12.77 0.18 0.34
C PHE A 11 12.86 -0.87 1.45
N ASN A 12 13.89 -0.83 2.30
CA ASN A 12 13.93 -1.64 3.52
C ASN A 12 12.65 -1.43 4.35
N PRO A 13 12.10 -2.45 5.07
CA PRO A 13 10.88 -2.30 5.87
C PRO A 13 10.88 -1.12 6.86
N LEU A 14 12.06 -0.69 7.33
CA LEU A 14 12.21 0.48 8.19
C LEU A 14 11.82 1.80 7.50
N ILE A 15 11.65 1.84 6.18
CA ILE A 15 11.07 2.98 5.46
C ILE A 15 9.70 3.34 6.03
N LEU A 16 8.94 2.38 6.57
CA LEU A 16 7.64 2.65 7.19
C LEU A 16 7.77 3.60 8.40
N VAL A 17 8.83 3.47 9.19
CA VAL A 17 9.14 4.39 10.30
C VAL A 17 9.40 5.80 9.76
N VAL A 18 10.25 5.90 8.74
CA VAL A 18 10.59 7.19 8.10
C VAL A 18 9.36 7.86 7.51
N MET A 19 8.52 7.11 6.80
CA MET A 19 7.30 7.61 6.17
C MET A 19 6.24 8.01 7.22
N THR A 20 6.17 7.32 8.35
CA THR A 20 5.27 7.70 9.46
C THR A 20 5.72 9.01 10.09
N ILE A 21 7.02 9.22 10.30
CA ILE A 21 7.57 10.48 10.79
C ILE A 21 7.34 11.60 9.76
N LEU A 22 7.57 11.32 8.48
CA LEU A 22 7.29 12.28 7.39
C LEU A 22 5.80 12.68 7.37
N PHE A 23 4.90 11.72 7.58
CA PHE A 23 3.46 11.98 7.66
C PHE A 23 3.09 12.91 8.82
N LEU A 24 3.72 12.74 9.99
CA LEU A 24 3.58 13.69 11.11
C LEU A 24 4.07 15.10 10.72
N ILE A 25 5.23 15.20 10.05
CA ILE A 25 5.78 16.49 9.60
C ILE A 25 4.86 17.17 8.59
N ILE A 26 4.31 16.42 7.63
CA ILE A 26 3.37 16.93 6.62
C ILE A 26 2.09 17.49 7.27
N ALA A 27 1.66 16.93 8.40
CA ALA A 27 0.49 17.38 9.14
C ALA A 27 0.72 18.67 9.96
N MET A 28 1.97 18.95 10.38
CA MET A 28 2.29 20.07 11.27
C MET A 28 1.75 21.43 10.81
N PRO A 29 1.90 21.84 9.53
CA PRO A 29 1.41 23.15 9.10
C PRO A 29 -0.07 23.36 9.39
N MET A 30 -0.89 22.32 9.29
CA MET A 30 -2.33 22.45 9.51
C MET A 30 -2.69 22.58 10.98
N TRP A 31 -1.99 21.90 11.87
CA TRP A 31 -2.23 22.07 13.31
C TRP A 31 -1.80 23.43 13.85
N TYR A 32 -0.79 24.06 13.24
CA TYR A 32 -0.27 25.36 13.71
C TYR A 32 -0.84 26.57 12.97
N PHE A 33 -1.22 26.43 11.70
CA PHE A 33 -1.71 27.55 10.88
C PHE A 33 -3.20 27.47 10.57
N TYR A 34 -3.86 26.33 10.75
CA TYR A 34 -5.28 26.15 10.44
C TYR A 34 -6.10 25.85 11.71
N GLN A 35 -6.82 26.85 12.20
CA GLN A 35 -7.47 26.82 13.52
C GLN A 35 -8.68 25.87 13.64
N GLU A 36 -9.18 25.31 12.54
CA GLU A 36 -10.37 24.43 12.58
C GLU A 36 -10.06 23.00 13.04
N LEU A 37 -8.79 22.59 13.06
CA LEU A 37 -8.38 21.27 13.51
C LEU A 37 -7.81 21.34 14.93
N PRO A 38 -8.26 20.46 15.86
CA PRO A 38 -7.67 20.42 17.20
C PRO A 38 -6.19 20.08 17.13
N SER A 39 -5.41 20.71 18.00
CA SER A 39 -3.98 20.43 18.16
C SER A 39 -3.76 19.02 18.71
N PRO A 40 -2.69 18.32 18.28
CA PRO A 40 -2.41 16.95 18.71
C PRO A 40 -2.05 16.89 20.19
N ASN A 41 -2.62 15.93 20.90
CA ASN A 41 -2.25 15.61 22.29
C ASN A 41 -0.95 14.78 22.34
N LEU A 42 -0.23 14.81 23.47
CA LEU A 42 0.96 13.99 23.73
C LEU A 42 0.67 12.49 23.54
N ASP A 43 -0.52 12.03 23.92
CA ASP A 43 -0.96 10.64 23.76
C ASP A 43 -0.85 10.16 22.31
N LEU A 44 -1.17 11.01 21.34
CA LEU A 44 -1.03 10.67 19.92
C LEU A 44 0.39 10.23 19.58
N TYR A 45 1.38 11.03 20.01
CA TYR A 45 2.79 10.75 19.75
C TYR A 45 3.28 9.51 20.52
N LEU A 46 2.80 9.30 21.75
CA LEU A 46 3.13 8.12 22.56
C LEU A 46 2.62 6.82 21.91
N TYR A 47 1.38 6.80 21.43
CA TYR A 47 0.80 5.62 20.77
C TYR A 47 1.48 5.32 19.44
N ILE A 48 1.79 6.35 18.63
CA ILE A 48 2.57 6.17 17.40
C ILE A 48 3.97 5.65 17.73
N GLY A 49 4.66 6.24 18.70
CA GLY A 49 5.99 5.80 19.14
C GLY A 49 6.00 4.35 19.62
N LEU A 50 5.00 3.96 20.41
CA LEU A 50 4.82 2.59 20.88
C LEU A 50 4.56 1.60 19.73
N GLY A 51 3.66 1.96 18.81
CA GLY A 51 3.39 1.15 17.62
C GLY A 51 4.63 0.95 16.74
N LEU A 52 5.41 2.01 16.52
CA LEU A 52 6.68 1.95 15.77
C LEU A 52 7.75 1.12 16.50
N LEU A 53 7.82 1.21 17.84
CA LEU A 53 8.73 0.38 18.64
C LEU A 53 8.44 -1.10 18.43
N PHE A 54 7.17 -1.51 18.51
CA PHE A 54 6.79 -2.91 18.31
C PHE A 54 6.95 -3.38 16.85
N PHE A 55 6.74 -2.48 15.88
CA PHE A 55 7.10 -2.75 14.49
C PHE A 55 8.60 -3.04 14.34
N ILE A 56 9.45 -2.18 14.88
CA ILE A 56 10.91 -2.35 14.88
C ILE A 56 11.31 -3.64 15.60
N PHE A 57 10.67 -3.96 16.72
CA PHE A 57 10.88 -5.22 17.42
C PHE A 57 10.55 -6.44 16.55
N GLY A 58 9.42 -6.41 15.82
CA GLY A 58 9.07 -7.45 14.84
C GLY A 58 10.11 -7.61 13.72
N VAL A 59 10.66 -6.50 13.22
CA VAL A 59 11.75 -6.49 12.23
C VAL A 59 13.01 -7.17 12.80
N PHE A 60 13.43 -6.80 14.02
CA PHE A 60 14.61 -7.40 14.65
C PHE A 60 14.42 -8.88 14.96
N LEU A 61 13.24 -9.28 15.46
CA LEU A 61 12.96 -10.67 15.75
C LEU A 61 12.96 -11.53 14.48
N SER A 62 12.40 -11.03 13.37
CA SER A 62 12.46 -11.70 12.07
C SER A 62 13.91 -11.97 11.65
N ASN A 63 14.79 -10.96 11.75
CA ASN A 63 16.23 -11.12 11.46
C ASN A 63 16.90 -12.17 12.35
N TYR A 64 16.59 -12.17 13.64
CA TYR A 64 17.14 -13.13 14.58
C TYR A 64 16.70 -14.56 14.24
N ILE A 65 15.42 -14.77 13.93
CA ILE A 65 14.87 -16.09 13.54
C ILE A 65 15.51 -16.58 12.24
N LEU A 66 15.60 -15.73 11.22
CA LEU A 66 16.16 -16.09 9.91
C LEU A 66 17.65 -16.43 9.99
N SER A 67 18.44 -15.61 10.70
CA SER A 67 19.88 -15.82 10.83
C SER A 67 20.22 -17.08 11.65
N LYS A 68 19.61 -17.27 12.83
CA LYS A 68 19.92 -18.44 13.68
C LYS A 68 19.33 -19.74 13.16
N LYS A 69 18.08 -19.74 12.71
CA LYS A 69 17.35 -20.99 12.42
C LYS A 69 17.49 -21.45 10.98
N TYR A 70 17.57 -20.50 10.05
CA TYR A 70 17.58 -20.80 8.61
C TYR A 70 18.92 -20.47 7.94
N LYS A 71 19.91 -19.95 8.70
CA LYS A 71 21.22 -19.50 8.18
C LYS A 71 21.10 -18.52 7.00
N ILE A 72 19.97 -17.83 6.92
CA ILE A 72 19.72 -16.76 5.97
C ILE A 72 20.36 -15.52 6.59
N ASP A 73 21.57 -15.21 6.15
CA ASP A 73 22.22 -13.94 6.43
C ASP A 73 21.34 -12.78 5.89
N ALA A 74 20.69 -12.07 6.81
CA ALA A 74 19.83 -10.94 6.48
C ALA A 74 20.58 -9.78 5.80
N ASN A 75 21.92 -9.81 5.82
CA ASN A 75 22.81 -8.85 5.17
C ASN A 75 23.42 -9.39 3.86
N TYR A 76 23.05 -10.61 3.42
CA TYR A 76 23.59 -11.22 2.21
C TYR A 76 23.29 -10.37 0.97
N ASN A 77 24.36 -9.75 0.45
CA ASN A 77 24.45 -8.96 -0.78
C ASN A 77 23.17 -8.24 -1.20
N ILE A 78 23.01 -7.04 -0.62
CA ILE A 78 21.99 -6.00 -0.86
C ILE A 78 21.70 -5.70 -2.36
N LYS A 79 22.49 -6.21 -3.30
CA LYS A 79 22.42 -5.82 -4.71
C LYS A 79 22.75 -6.90 -5.75
N LYS A 80 22.42 -8.19 -5.55
CA LYS A 80 22.33 -9.10 -6.71
C LYS A 80 21.01 -8.84 -7.44
N VAL A 81 21.05 -7.80 -8.28
CA VAL A 81 19.94 -7.44 -9.17
C VAL A 81 19.74 -8.56 -10.20
N LEU A 82 18.50 -9.02 -10.39
CA LEU A 82 18.19 -10.06 -11.36
C LEU A 82 18.57 -9.64 -12.79
N ASN A 83 18.27 -8.38 -13.15
CA ASN A 83 18.55 -7.76 -14.44
C ASN A 83 18.25 -8.68 -15.65
N PRO A 84 16.99 -9.12 -15.82
CA PRO A 84 16.66 -9.99 -16.95
C PRO A 84 16.90 -9.25 -18.27
N GLU A 85 17.40 -10.00 -19.25
CA GLU A 85 17.78 -9.51 -20.58
C GLU A 85 16.67 -8.69 -21.23
N LYS A 86 17.07 -7.65 -21.95
CA LYS A 86 16.15 -6.75 -22.63
C LYS A 86 15.58 -7.44 -23.86
N LEU A 87 14.28 -7.70 -23.83
CA LEU A 87 13.57 -8.33 -24.94
C LEU A 87 13.06 -7.25 -25.91
N SER A 88 13.22 -7.52 -27.20
CA SER A 88 12.69 -6.69 -28.27
C SER A 88 11.16 -6.83 -28.37
N LEU A 89 10.52 -5.95 -29.15
CA LEU A 89 9.07 -6.07 -29.40
C LEU A 89 8.75 -7.29 -30.29
N SER A 90 9.68 -7.70 -31.15
CA SER A 90 9.51 -8.80 -32.11
C SER A 90 9.85 -10.18 -31.56
N ASP A 91 10.48 -10.27 -30.39
CA ASP A 91 10.85 -11.56 -29.80
C ASP A 91 9.59 -12.36 -29.47
N SER A 92 9.62 -13.68 -29.68
CA SER A 92 8.47 -14.53 -29.36
C SER A 92 8.19 -14.53 -27.85
N TYR A 93 6.91 -14.59 -27.49
CA TYR A 93 6.49 -14.67 -26.10
C TYR A 93 6.63 -16.11 -25.60
N SER A 94 7.25 -16.31 -24.44
CA SER A 94 7.24 -17.63 -23.80
C SER A 94 5.83 -18.00 -23.32
N ARG A 95 5.53 -19.30 -23.15
CA ARG A 95 4.20 -19.76 -22.67
C ARG A 95 3.82 -19.14 -21.33
N ASN A 96 4.77 -18.99 -20.41
CA ASN A 96 4.56 -18.38 -19.10
C ASN A 96 4.32 -16.86 -19.20
N GLU A 97 5.02 -16.19 -20.12
CA GLU A 97 4.81 -14.76 -20.41
C GLU A 97 3.41 -14.53 -21.01
N LEU A 98 2.96 -15.39 -21.93
CA LEU A 98 1.61 -15.33 -22.51
C LEU A 98 0.50 -15.50 -21.45
N ILE A 99 0.67 -16.44 -20.51
CA ILE A 99 -0.29 -16.63 -19.41
C ILE A 99 -0.38 -15.35 -18.56
N LEU A 100 0.77 -14.76 -18.20
CA LEU A 100 0.81 -13.52 -17.41
C LEU A 100 0.20 -12.34 -18.16
N VAL A 101 0.51 -12.19 -19.46
CA VAL A 101 -0.11 -11.17 -20.32
C VAL A 101 -1.62 -11.38 -20.38
N GLY A 102 -2.09 -12.62 -20.52
CA GLY A 102 -3.51 -12.96 -20.50
C GLY A 102 -4.20 -12.56 -19.19
N LEU A 103 -3.57 -12.80 -18.04
CA LEU A 103 -4.08 -12.37 -16.74
C LEU A 103 -4.12 -10.85 -16.59
N VAL A 104 -3.08 -10.13 -17.06
CA VAL A 104 -3.06 -8.66 -17.07
C VAL A 104 -4.19 -8.11 -17.94
N LEU A 105 -4.37 -8.65 -19.14
CA LEU A 105 -5.44 -8.25 -20.07
C LEU A 105 -6.82 -8.56 -19.50
N LEU A 106 -6.99 -9.71 -18.82
CA LEU A 106 -8.22 -10.04 -18.12
C LEU A 106 -8.54 -9.01 -17.03
N GLY A 107 -7.54 -8.63 -16.23
CA GLY A 107 -7.68 -7.58 -15.23
C GLY A 107 -8.12 -6.24 -15.86
N ILE A 108 -7.45 -5.82 -16.93
CA ILE A 108 -7.80 -4.61 -17.69
C ILE A 108 -9.23 -4.69 -18.24
N LEU A 109 -9.60 -5.80 -18.86
CA LEU A 109 -10.93 -6.01 -19.44
C LEU A 109 -12.02 -5.92 -18.37
N LEU A 110 -11.83 -6.57 -17.23
CA LEU A 110 -12.77 -6.49 -16.10
C LEU A 110 -12.91 -5.05 -15.59
N GLN A 111 -11.83 -4.27 -15.56
CA GLN A 111 -11.90 -2.87 -15.17
C GLN A 111 -12.67 -2.01 -16.18
N VAL A 112 -12.48 -2.26 -17.48
CA VAL A 112 -13.26 -1.60 -18.54
C VAL A 112 -14.74 -1.94 -18.40
N ILE A 113 -15.07 -3.22 -18.18
CA ILE A 113 -16.45 -3.66 -17.93
C ILE A 113 -17.03 -2.96 -16.69
N ASN A 114 -16.27 -2.86 -15.59
CA ASN A 114 -16.71 -2.15 -14.40
C ASN A 114 -17.08 -0.69 -14.69
N ILE A 115 -16.23 0.06 -15.41
CA ILE A 115 -16.50 1.45 -15.78
C ILE A 115 -17.72 1.54 -16.72
N ALA A 116 -17.82 0.63 -17.70
CA ALA A 116 -18.94 0.61 -18.62
C ALA A 116 -20.28 0.36 -17.90
N LEU A 117 -20.32 -0.55 -16.92
CA LEU A 117 -21.51 -0.84 -16.12
C LEU A 117 -21.92 0.30 -15.18
N LEU A 118 -20.98 1.16 -14.78
CA LEU A 118 -21.28 2.36 -14.02
C LEU A 118 -21.93 3.46 -14.88
N GLY A 119 -21.85 3.35 -16.21
CA GLY A 119 -22.47 4.30 -17.15
C GLY A 119 -21.76 5.66 -17.26
N GLY A 120 -20.52 5.77 -16.75
CA GLY A 120 -19.75 7.00 -16.79
C GLY A 120 -18.39 6.87 -16.09
N ILE A 121 -17.61 7.95 -16.10
CA ILE A 121 -16.27 7.98 -15.50
C ILE A 121 -16.36 8.42 -14.02
N PRO A 122 -16.05 7.55 -13.05
CA PRO A 122 -16.23 7.88 -11.64
C PRO A 122 -15.36 9.04 -11.13
N LEU A 123 -14.20 9.29 -11.74
CA LEU A 123 -13.33 10.43 -11.41
C LEU A 123 -14.04 11.79 -11.46
N PHE A 124 -15.04 11.94 -12.35
CA PHE A 124 -15.75 13.20 -12.56
C PHE A 124 -17.14 13.25 -11.90
N SER A 125 -17.51 12.24 -11.11
CA SER A 125 -18.81 12.20 -10.43
C SER A 125 -18.71 11.53 -9.07
N ALA A 126 -19.03 12.29 -8.01
CA ALA A 126 -19.02 11.79 -6.63
C ALA A 126 -19.97 10.60 -6.42
N THR A 127 -21.11 10.58 -7.11
CA THR A 127 -22.11 9.50 -7.00
C THR A 127 -21.63 8.21 -7.67
N LEU A 128 -20.97 8.32 -8.83
CA LEU A 128 -20.37 7.18 -9.51
C LEU A 128 -19.16 6.65 -8.75
N LYS A 129 -18.33 7.54 -8.19
CA LYS A 129 -17.19 7.18 -7.34
C LYS A 129 -17.61 6.32 -6.17
N ALA A 130 -18.67 6.68 -5.45
CA ALA A 130 -19.16 5.88 -4.32
C ALA A 130 -19.57 4.44 -4.71
N LYS A 131 -19.95 4.23 -5.97
CA LYS A 131 -20.35 2.92 -6.52
C LYS A 131 -19.22 2.21 -7.27
N ALA A 132 -18.05 2.82 -7.43
CA ALA A 132 -17.02 2.32 -8.34
C ALA A 132 -16.27 1.08 -7.83
N ALA A 133 -16.25 0.86 -6.50
CA ALA A 133 -15.64 -0.30 -5.85
C ALA A 133 -16.57 -1.54 -5.89
N THR A 134 -16.93 -1.99 -7.08
CA THR A 134 -17.80 -3.17 -7.27
C THR A 134 -17.04 -4.50 -7.12
N LYS A 135 -17.77 -5.62 -7.08
CA LYS A 135 -17.21 -6.98 -7.15
C LYS A 135 -16.30 -7.21 -8.35
N ILE A 136 -16.63 -6.61 -9.49
CA ILE A 136 -15.83 -6.71 -10.71
C ILE A 136 -14.52 -5.93 -10.55
N TRP A 137 -14.59 -4.73 -9.96
CA TRP A 137 -13.40 -3.94 -9.63
C TRP A 137 -12.43 -4.70 -8.73
N LEU A 138 -12.95 -5.37 -7.69
CA LEU A 138 -12.11 -6.15 -6.77
C LEU A 138 -11.37 -7.27 -7.50
N ILE A 139 -12.09 -8.09 -8.26
CA ILE A 139 -11.51 -9.22 -8.99
C ILE A 139 -10.50 -8.71 -10.01
N SER A 140 -10.83 -7.64 -10.72
CA SER A 140 -9.93 -6.96 -11.64
C SER A 140 -8.62 -6.55 -10.93
N TYR A 141 -8.72 -5.89 -9.79
CA TYR A 141 -7.55 -5.39 -9.06
C TYR A 141 -6.68 -6.52 -8.48
N ILE A 142 -7.29 -7.56 -7.90
CA ILE A 142 -6.59 -8.74 -7.37
C ILE A 142 -5.84 -9.51 -8.48
N ILE A 143 -6.40 -9.58 -9.69
CA ILE A 143 -5.73 -10.24 -10.81
C ILE A 143 -4.65 -9.33 -11.41
N PHE A 144 -4.99 -8.07 -11.67
CA PHE A 144 -4.13 -7.13 -12.36
C PHE A 144 -2.84 -6.86 -11.59
N LEU A 145 -2.93 -6.48 -10.31
CA LEU A 145 -1.79 -5.96 -9.56
C LEU A 145 -0.66 -7.01 -9.40
N PRO A 146 -0.89 -8.25 -8.94
CA PRO A 146 0.16 -9.27 -8.90
C PRO A 146 0.68 -9.61 -10.30
N SER A 147 -0.22 -9.81 -11.27
CA SER A 147 0.17 -10.26 -12.61
C SER A 147 1.08 -9.25 -13.31
N ILE A 148 0.77 -7.95 -13.23
CA ILE A 148 1.61 -6.92 -13.86
C ILE A 148 2.97 -6.79 -13.16
N ASN A 149 3.01 -6.89 -11.83
CA ASN A 149 4.27 -6.82 -11.09
C ASN A 149 5.16 -8.05 -11.38
N VAL A 150 4.59 -9.26 -11.46
CA VAL A 150 5.36 -10.46 -11.87
C VAL A 150 5.86 -10.33 -13.30
N LEU A 151 5.02 -9.81 -14.21
CA LEU A 151 5.36 -9.64 -15.62
C LEU A 151 6.56 -8.70 -15.81
N ILE A 152 6.56 -7.52 -15.17
CA ILE A 152 7.66 -6.55 -15.28
C ILE A 152 8.91 -7.00 -14.51
N ALA A 153 8.75 -7.77 -13.43
CA ALA A 153 9.85 -8.33 -12.65
C ALA A 153 10.65 -9.35 -13.47
N ARG A 154 9.96 -10.25 -14.18
CA ARG A 154 10.61 -11.36 -14.91
C ARG A 154 10.97 -11.02 -16.36
N TYR A 155 10.15 -10.23 -17.06
CA TYR A 155 10.31 -10.01 -18.51
C TYR A 155 10.50 -8.53 -18.86
N ASN A 156 11.69 -8.19 -19.37
CA ASN A 156 12.06 -6.80 -19.71
C ASN A 156 11.61 -6.36 -21.10
N ARG A 157 10.30 -6.27 -21.31
CA ARG A 157 9.73 -5.88 -22.60
C ARG A 157 9.00 -4.55 -22.48
N LYS A 158 9.21 -3.64 -23.44
CA LYS A 158 8.57 -2.30 -23.45
C LYS A 158 7.04 -2.38 -23.43
N SER A 159 6.45 -3.38 -24.07
CA SER A 159 5.00 -3.61 -24.09
C SER A 159 4.40 -3.83 -22.69
N HIS A 160 5.15 -4.42 -21.75
CA HIS A 160 4.66 -4.66 -20.40
C HIS A 160 4.48 -3.35 -19.61
N TYR A 161 5.37 -2.39 -19.83
CA TYR A 161 5.24 -1.05 -19.25
C TYR A 161 4.05 -0.27 -19.86
N LEU A 162 3.72 -0.52 -21.13
CA LEU A 162 2.49 0.02 -21.74
C LEU A 162 1.24 -0.58 -21.09
N LEU A 163 1.21 -1.89 -20.83
CA LEU A 163 0.10 -2.52 -20.11
C LEU A 163 -0.05 -1.98 -18.68
N LEU A 164 1.07 -1.74 -17.99
CA LEU A 164 1.07 -1.07 -16.68
C LEU A 164 0.45 0.33 -16.77
N LEU A 165 0.82 1.12 -17.79
CA LEU A 165 0.28 2.47 -17.99
C LEU A 165 -1.22 2.45 -18.29
N ILE A 166 -1.69 1.54 -19.15
CA ILE A 166 -3.11 1.38 -19.48
C ILE A 166 -3.90 1.04 -18.22
N GLY A 167 -3.45 0.04 -17.45
CA GLY A 167 -4.11 -0.31 -16.19
C GLY A 167 -4.08 0.83 -15.19
N LEU A 168 -2.95 1.54 -15.04
CA LEU A 168 -2.83 2.71 -14.17
C LEU A 168 -3.87 3.78 -14.49
N VAL A 169 -4.03 4.13 -15.77
CA VAL A 169 -5.03 5.11 -16.22
C VAL A 169 -6.44 4.62 -15.87
N LEU A 170 -6.78 3.37 -16.21
CA LEU A 170 -8.11 2.81 -15.94
C LEU A 170 -8.46 2.76 -14.45
N PHE A 171 -7.49 2.45 -13.59
CA PHE A 171 -7.70 2.49 -12.14
C PHE A 171 -7.75 3.92 -11.60
N ALA A 172 -6.97 4.86 -12.14
CA ALA A 172 -7.06 6.28 -11.78
C ALA A 172 -8.42 6.90 -12.12
N LEU A 173 -9.03 6.49 -13.24
CA LEU A 173 -10.37 6.92 -13.66
C LEU A 173 -11.49 6.56 -12.68
N THR A 174 -11.23 5.68 -11.70
CA THR A 174 -12.19 5.39 -10.61
C THR A 174 -12.31 6.53 -9.59
N GLY A 175 -11.39 7.48 -9.59
CA GLY A 175 -11.36 8.57 -8.60
C GLY A 175 -10.88 8.16 -7.20
N TYR A 176 -10.43 6.91 -7.01
CA TYR A 176 -9.77 6.45 -5.79
C TYR A 176 -8.26 6.66 -5.88
N ARG A 177 -7.74 7.71 -5.23
CA ARG A 177 -6.31 8.07 -5.23
C ARG A 177 -5.36 6.96 -4.80
N THR A 178 -5.76 6.12 -3.85
CA THR A 178 -4.91 5.09 -3.25
C THR A 178 -4.58 3.97 -4.23
N THR A 179 -5.50 3.67 -5.15
CA THR A 179 -5.38 2.56 -6.11
C THR A 179 -4.29 2.78 -7.17
N PRO A 180 -4.19 3.93 -7.88
CA PRO A 180 -3.08 4.22 -8.78
C PRO A 180 -1.75 4.37 -8.01
N ILE A 181 -1.77 4.96 -6.81
CA ILE A 181 -0.56 5.06 -5.96
C ILE A 181 -0.03 3.67 -5.62
N ALA A 182 -0.90 2.74 -5.23
CA ALA A 182 -0.52 1.37 -4.93
C ALA A 182 0.11 0.66 -6.15
N ILE A 183 -0.48 0.83 -7.34
CA ILE A 183 0.05 0.27 -8.59
C ILE A 183 1.45 0.83 -8.91
N MET A 184 1.61 2.15 -8.83
CA MET A 184 2.88 2.80 -9.14
C MET A 184 3.96 2.46 -8.12
N LEU A 185 3.63 2.51 -6.82
CA LEU A 185 4.58 2.26 -5.75
C LEU A 185 4.99 0.78 -5.70
N SER A 186 4.07 -0.16 -5.90
CA SER A 186 4.41 -1.58 -5.96
C SER A 186 5.31 -1.89 -7.16
N ALA A 187 5.01 -1.30 -8.32
CA ALA A 187 5.82 -1.48 -9.53
C ALA A 187 7.21 -0.87 -9.34
N LEU A 188 7.31 0.32 -8.73
CA LEU A 188 8.58 0.96 -8.41
C LEU A 188 9.44 0.09 -7.48
N ILE A 189 8.86 -0.42 -6.38
CA ILE A 189 9.59 -1.29 -5.44
C ILE A 189 10.02 -2.59 -6.13
N THR A 190 9.12 -3.18 -6.93
CA THR A 190 9.42 -4.41 -7.67
C THR A 190 10.57 -4.20 -8.66
N LEU A 191 10.54 -3.12 -9.42
CA LEU A 191 11.61 -2.76 -10.36
C LEU A 191 12.90 -2.44 -9.62
N TYR A 192 12.86 -1.75 -8.49
CA TYR A 192 14.04 -1.45 -7.68
C TYR A 192 14.82 -2.70 -7.27
N TYR A 193 14.14 -3.79 -6.95
CA TYR A 193 14.81 -5.05 -6.56
C TYR A 193 15.15 -5.98 -7.73
N THR A 194 14.55 -5.77 -8.90
CA THR A 194 14.72 -6.66 -10.08
C THR A 194 15.56 -6.04 -11.19
N ARG A 195 15.72 -4.71 -11.18
CA ARG A 195 16.40 -3.90 -12.21
C ARG A 195 17.48 -3.01 -11.59
N ASP A 196 18.51 -2.74 -12.37
CA ASP A 196 19.53 -1.76 -12.03
C ASP A 196 19.07 -0.39 -12.54
N VAL A 197 18.22 0.25 -11.74
CA VAL A 197 17.62 1.56 -12.05
C VAL A 197 18.46 2.65 -11.42
N ASP A 198 18.90 3.61 -12.23
CA ASP A 198 19.56 4.80 -11.69
C ASP A 198 18.65 5.58 -10.73
N LEU A 199 19.24 6.14 -9.67
CA LEU A 199 18.53 6.94 -8.66
C LEU A 199 17.70 8.07 -9.26
N LYS A 200 18.15 8.69 -10.36
CA LYS A 200 17.41 9.75 -11.08
C LYS A 200 16.02 9.29 -11.53
N TYR A 201 15.88 8.05 -11.98
CA TYR A 201 14.59 7.53 -12.44
C TYR A 201 13.70 7.14 -11.26
N ILE A 202 14.29 6.70 -10.14
CA ILE A 202 13.56 6.47 -8.89
C ILE A 202 12.97 7.79 -8.38
N ILE A 203 13.78 8.85 -8.33
CA ILE A 203 13.32 10.20 -7.93
C ILE A 203 12.22 10.70 -8.88
N LEU A 204 12.39 10.54 -10.19
CA LEU A 204 11.38 10.90 -11.17
C LEU A 204 10.07 10.12 -10.96
N ALA A 205 10.14 8.82 -10.66
CA ALA A 205 8.98 7.99 -10.37
C ALA A 205 8.26 8.44 -9.08
N ILE A 206 9.01 8.77 -8.02
CA ILE A 206 8.44 9.32 -6.77
C ILE A 206 7.73 10.65 -7.05
N LEU A 207 8.32 11.53 -7.85
CA LEU A 207 7.70 12.79 -8.25
C LEU A 207 6.43 12.56 -9.09
N ALA A 208 6.45 11.58 -10.00
CA ALA A 208 5.26 11.20 -10.75
C ALA A 208 4.14 10.66 -9.85
N ILE A 209 4.47 9.86 -8.81
CA ILE A 209 3.49 9.41 -7.81
C ILE A 209 2.87 10.60 -7.08
N ALA A 210 3.68 11.58 -6.67
CA ALA A 210 3.19 12.79 -6.01
C ALA A 210 2.27 13.62 -6.92
N VAL A 211 2.61 13.77 -8.20
CA VAL A 211 1.76 14.45 -9.18
C VAL A 211 0.43 13.72 -9.37
N VAL A 212 0.44 12.40 -9.49
CA VAL A 212 -0.80 11.61 -9.61
C VAL A 212 -1.66 11.73 -8.35
N LEU A 213 -1.05 11.71 -7.16
CA LEU A 213 -1.75 11.90 -5.88
C LEU A 213 -2.46 13.26 -5.86
N LEU A 214 -1.75 14.33 -6.23
CA LEU A 214 -2.29 15.69 -6.28
C LEU A 214 -3.38 15.83 -7.33
N ALA A 215 -3.15 15.33 -8.56
CA ALA A 215 -4.09 15.46 -9.66
C ALA A 215 -5.39 14.68 -9.40
N VAL A 216 -5.29 13.38 -9.07
CA VAL A 216 -6.47 12.55 -8.80
C VAL A 216 -7.20 13.04 -7.55
N GLY A 217 -6.46 13.44 -6.51
CA GLY A 217 -7.02 14.00 -5.28
C GLY A 217 -7.80 15.29 -5.55
N PHE A 218 -7.20 16.23 -6.26
CA PHE A 218 -7.79 17.54 -6.55
C PHE A 218 -9.01 17.42 -7.49
N ILE A 219 -8.88 16.68 -8.60
CA ILE A 219 -10.00 16.48 -9.55
C ILE A 219 -11.19 15.80 -8.85
N ALA A 220 -10.93 14.77 -8.06
CA ALA A 220 -11.99 14.05 -7.38
C ALA A 220 -12.69 14.87 -6.28
N VAL A 221 -12.02 15.86 -5.69
CA VAL A 221 -12.63 16.81 -4.75
C VAL A 221 -13.48 17.83 -5.47
N GLN A 222 -12.99 18.40 -6.59
CA GLN A 222 -13.75 19.35 -7.41
C GLN A 222 -15.01 18.73 -8.04
N ALA A 223 -15.03 17.41 -8.25
CA ALA A 223 -16.20 16.68 -8.72
C ALA A 223 -17.34 16.57 -7.69
N ILE A 224 -17.13 17.01 -6.44
CA ILE A 224 -18.16 17.02 -5.39
C ILE A 224 -18.92 18.34 -5.47
N SER A 225 -20.11 18.32 -6.08
CA SER A 225 -20.94 19.50 -6.35
C SER A 225 -21.34 20.33 -5.12
N TRP A 226 -21.22 19.79 -3.91
CA TRP A 226 -21.68 20.44 -2.66
C TRP A 226 -20.52 20.82 -1.72
N GLN A 227 -19.27 20.60 -2.11
CA GLN A 227 -18.09 20.94 -1.32
C GLN A 227 -17.09 21.72 -2.17
N HIS A 228 -17.11 23.04 -2.04
CA HIS A 228 -16.05 23.89 -2.58
C HIS A 228 -14.96 24.04 -1.51
N TRP A 229 -13.89 23.27 -1.65
CA TRP A 229 -12.71 23.43 -0.81
C TRP A 229 -11.94 24.66 -1.28
N SER A 230 -11.68 25.60 -0.37
CA SER A 230 -10.83 26.77 -0.61
C SER A 230 -9.33 26.45 -0.56
N LEU A 231 -8.97 25.24 -0.09
CA LEU A 231 -7.59 24.80 0.06
C LEU A 231 -6.94 24.54 -1.30
N ASN A 232 -5.67 24.97 -1.43
CA ASN A 232 -4.87 24.62 -2.59
C ASN A 232 -4.48 23.12 -2.58
N PRO A 233 -4.01 22.54 -3.70
CA PRO A 233 -3.68 21.11 -3.75
C PRO A 233 -2.64 20.63 -2.72
N VAL A 234 -1.70 21.49 -2.32
CA VAL A 234 -0.65 21.15 -1.35
C VAL A 234 -1.20 21.19 0.07
N GLU A 235 -1.97 22.23 0.40
CA GLU A 235 -2.71 22.38 1.65
C GLU A 235 -3.67 21.20 1.84
N LEU A 236 -4.31 20.71 0.79
CA LEU A 236 -5.18 19.54 0.86
C LEU A 236 -4.43 18.30 1.36
N VAL A 237 -3.17 18.10 0.97
CA VAL A 237 -2.37 16.96 1.43
C VAL A 237 -2.06 17.09 2.92
N SER A 238 -1.60 18.25 3.37
CA SER A 238 -1.34 18.52 4.79
C SER A 238 -2.62 18.41 5.63
N TYR A 239 -3.75 18.93 5.13
CA TYR A 239 -5.03 18.88 5.82
C TYR A 239 -5.48 17.43 6.01
N ARG A 240 -5.37 16.61 4.95
CA ARG A 240 -5.68 15.18 5.03
C ARG A 240 -4.83 14.47 6.08
N ALA A 241 -3.52 14.74 6.10
CA ALA A 241 -2.63 14.14 7.08
C ALA A 241 -3.02 14.52 8.52
N ALA A 242 -3.24 15.82 8.78
CA ALA A 242 -3.67 16.31 10.08
C ALA A 242 -5.05 15.79 10.49
N PHE A 243 -6.01 15.74 9.57
CA PHE A 243 -7.34 15.18 9.82
C PHE A 243 -7.26 13.71 10.22
N THR A 244 -6.53 12.88 9.46
CA THR A 244 -6.37 11.45 9.77
C THR A 244 -5.69 11.22 11.12
N LEU A 245 -4.72 12.05 11.50
CA LEU A 245 -4.09 11.99 12.81
C LEU A 245 -5.03 12.43 13.95
N ASN A 246 -5.93 13.37 13.69
CA ASN A 246 -7.00 13.73 14.63
C ASN A 246 -8.01 12.59 14.81
N ILE A 247 -8.34 11.86 13.74
CA ILE A 247 -9.13 10.62 13.83
C ILE A 247 -8.41 9.57 14.66
N LEU A 248 -7.08 9.43 14.53
CA LEU A 248 -6.30 8.56 15.41
C LEU A 248 -6.39 9.01 16.87
N SER A 249 -6.30 10.31 17.17
CA SER A 249 -6.49 10.82 18.54
C SER A 249 -7.83 10.40 19.12
N LYS A 250 -8.91 10.47 18.32
CA LYS A 250 -10.23 9.99 18.74
C LYS A 250 -10.31 8.47 18.87
N ALA A 251 -9.59 7.71 18.05
CA ALA A 251 -9.47 6.26 18.22
C ALA A 251 -8.74 5.86 19.51
N ILE A 252 -7.78 6.68 19.98
CA ILE A 252 -7.08 6.47 21.27
C ILE A 252 -8.05 6.68 22.44
N GLU A 253 -8.90 7.70 22.37
CA GLU A 253 -9.94 7.97 23.37
C GLU A 253 -11.02 6.87 23.37
N ASN A 254 -11.41 6.36 22.20
CA ASN A 254 -12.50 5.40 22.01
C ASN A 254 -12.02 3.97 21.74
N GLN A 255 -11.03 3.49 22.50
CA GLN A 255 -10.57 2.11 22.39
C GLN A 255 -11.69 1.11 22.66
N PHE A 256 -11.65 -0.03 21.98
CA PHE A 256 -12.67 -1.09 22.05
C PHE A 256 -14.08 -0.68 21.59
N ALA A 257 -14.28 0.51 21.00
CA ALA A 257 -15.58 0.96 20.55
C ALA A 257 -16.25 0.02 19.52
N THR A 258 -15.47 -0.70 18.71
CA THR A 258 -16.01 -1.61 17.68
C THR A 258 -15.99 -3.08 18.10
N MET A 259 -15.28 -3.44 19.17
CA MET A 259 -15.22 -4.80 19.75
C MET A 259 -14.97 -5.94 18.73
N GLY A 260 -14.15 -5.70 17.70
CA GLY A 260 -13.84 -6.67 16.64
C GLY A 260 -14.74 -6.57 15.41
N ASN A 261 -15.83 -5.79 15.45
CA ASN A 261 -16.73 -5.62 14.31
C ASN A 261 -16.06 -4.89 13.14
N LEU A 262 -15.09 -4.01 13.41
CA LEU A 262 -14.38 -3.30 12.35
C LEU A 262 -13.46 -4.26 11.57
N PHE A 263 -12.75 -5.14 12.27
CA PHE A 263 -11.96 -6.20 11.67
C PHE A 263 -12.84 -7.20 10.91
N TYR A 264 -13.97 -7.61 11.50
CA TYR A 264 -14.95 -8.46 10.84
C TYR A 264 -15.51 -7.81 9.56
N ALA A 265 -15.89 -6.53 9.61
CA ALA A 265 -16.35 -5.77 8.44
C ALA A 265 -15.23 -5.55 7.42
N THR A 266 -13.98 -5.42 7.85
CA THR A 266 -12.85 -5.36 6.92
C THR A 266 -12.70 -6.66 6.13
N LEU A 267 -12.92 -7.82 6.76
CA LEU A 267 -12.81 -9.12 6.09
C LEU A 267 -14.05 -9.49 5.28
N THR A 268 -15.23 -9.10 5.74
CA THR A 268 -16.52 -9.54 5.17
C THR A 268 -17.28 -8.46 4.41
N GLY A 269 -16.95 -7.20 4.61
CA GLY A 269 -17.73 -6.03 4.19
C GLY A 269 -17.98 -5.95 2.69
N PHE A 270 -17.05 -6.50 1.92
CA PHE A 270 -17.19 -6.63 0.48
C PHE A 270 -18.32 -7.60 0.05
N PHE A 271 -18.66 -8.55 0.91
CA PHE A 271 -19.74 -9.51 0.72
C PHE A 271 -21.04 -9.08 1.42
N THR A 272 -20.93 -8.32 2.51
CA THR A 272 -22.06 -7.97 3.41
C THR A 272 -22.53 -6.52 3.31
N HIS A 273 -21.98 -5.73 2.38
CA HIS A 273 -22.27 -4.29 2.18
C HIS A 273 -21.94 -3.40 3.40
N SER A 274 -21.13 -3.88 4.35
CA SER A 274 -20.63 -3.07 5.46
C SER A 274 -19.30 -2.43 5.08
N ASP A 275 -19.23 -1.09 5.13
CA ASP A 275 -17.98 -0.36 4.92
C ASP A 275 -17.25 -0.18 6.24
N ALA A 276 -16.08 -0.82 6.38
CA ALA A 276 -15.22 -0.70 7.55
C ALA A 276 -14.89 0.78 7.88
N ARG A 277 -14.75 1.65 6.87
CA ARG A 277 -14.46 3.07 7.08
C ARG A 277 -15.64 3.84 7.66
N VAL A 278 -16.86 3.38 7.44
CA VAL A 278 -18.06 3.95 8.08
C VAL A 278 -18.07 3.62 9.57
N LEU A 279 -17.64 2.40 9.95
CA LEU A 279 -17.50 2.03 11.36
C LEU A 279 -16.42 2.86 12.07
N VAL A 280 -15.31 3.18 11.39
CA VAL A 280 -14.31 4.11 11.92
C VAL A 280 -14.92 5.49 12.16
N GLY A 281 -15.68 6.02 11.19
CA GLY A 281 -16.36 7.32 11.33
C GLY A 281 -17.37 7.36 12.47
N GLN A 282 -18.15 6.29 12.63
CA GLN A 282 -19.12 6.15 13.70
C GLN A 282 -18.45 6.06 15.07
N ALA A 283 -17.37 5.27 15.18
CA ALA A 283 -16.65 5.08 16.44
C ALA A 283 -15.84 6.30 16.88
N THR A 284 -15.41 7.16 15.96
CA THR A 284 -14.53 8.31 16.26
C THR A 284 -15.26 9.64 16.30
N LEU A 285 -16.18 9.90 15.36
CA LEU A 285 -16.90 11.17 15.23
C LEU A 285 -18.42 11.03 15.44
N GLY A 286 -18.94 9.82 15.64
CA GLY A 286 -20.39 9.58 15.71
C GLY A 286 -21.12 9.81 14.37
N GLN A 287 -20.39 9.81 13.25
CA GLN A 287 -20.94 10.09 11.92
C GLN A 287 -20.93 8.85 11.02
N VAL A 288 -22.02 8.65 10.26
CA VAL A 288 -22.15 7.56 9.29
C VAL A 288 -21.52 7.96 7.95
N HIS A 289 -20.23 8.28 7.99
CA HIS A 289 -19.44 8.67 6.82
C HIS A 289 -18.15 7.85 6.76
N SER A 290 -17.74 7.48 5.54
CA SER A 290 -16.49 6.76 5.32
C SER A 290 -15.30 7.64 5.72
N ILE A 291 -14.73 7.35 6.88
CA ILE A 291 -13.57 8.06 7.44
C ILE A 291 -12.42 7.05 7.60
N THR A 292 -11.21 7.49 7.32
CA THR A 292 -10.01 6.69 7.54
C THR A 292 -9.28 7.13 8.79
N SER A 293 -8.63 6.18 9.45
CA SER A 293 -7.63 6.44 10.48
C SER A 293 -6.27 5.95 9.96
N THR A 294 -5.21 6.18 10.74
CA THR A 294 -3.86 5.70 10.41
C THR A 294 -3.75 4.18 10.54
N ILE A 295 -2.58 3.64 10.21
CA ILE A 295 -2.26 2.21 10.37
C ILE A 295 -2.52 1.67 11.78
N PHE A 296 -2.48 2.55 12.80
CA PHE A 296 -2.69 2.22 14.21
C PHE A 296 -4.18 2.16 14.59
N GLY A 297 -5.01 2.98 13.94
CA GLY A 297 -6.38 3.27 14.38
C GLY A 297 -7.33 2.08 14.44
N PRO A 298 -7.51 1.31 13.36
CA PRO A 298 -8.46 0.20 13.35
C PRO A 298 -8.23 -0.84 14.45
N ALA A 299 -6.97 -1.20 14.71
CA ALA A 299 -6.64 -2.15 15.78
C ALA A 299 -6.93 -1.59 17.18
N LEU A 300 -6.76 -0.27 17.39
CA LEU A 300 -7.14 0.39 18.65
C LEU A 300 -8.65 0.36 18.87
N LEU A 301 -9.43 0.65 17.83
CA LEU A 301 -10.89 0.65 17.91
C LEU A 301 -11.47 -0.74 18.21
N ASP A 302 -10.89 -1.80 17.65
CA ASP A 302 -11.38 -3.16 17.89
C ASP A 302 -10.87 -3.78 19.19
N PHE A 303 -9.57 -3.65 19.46
CA PHE A 303 -8.87 -4.47 20.45
C PHE A 303 -7.95 -3.64 21.37
N GLY A 304 -8.09 -2.31 21.34
CA GLY A 304 -7.29 -1.39 22.14
C GLY A 304 -5.80 -1.45 21.85
N ILE A 305 -5.02 -0.96 22.81
CA ILE A 305 -3.56 -0.88 22.72
C ILE A 305 -2.89 -2.24 22.44
N LEU A 306 -3.42 -3.33 23.00
CA LEU A 306 -2.89 -4.67 22.77
C LEU A 306 -3.05 -5.12 21.31
N GLY A 307 -4.21 -4.82 20.70
CA GLY A 307 -4.43 -5.07 19.29
C GLY A 307 -3.45 -4.32 18.40
N MET A 308 -3.26 -3.03 18.68
CA MET A 308 -2.32 -2.18 17.94
C MET A 308 -0.89 -2.73 18.03
N ILE A 309 -0.43 -3.06 19.25
CA ILE A 309 0.89 -3.63 19.50
C ILE A 309 1.08 -4.92 18.69
N LEU A 310 0.14 -5.86 18.80
CA LEU A 310 0.20 -7.13 18.11
C LEU A 310 0.21 -6.95 16.59
N GLN A 311 -0.66 -6.09 16.06
CA GLN A 311 -0.72 -5.78 14.64
C GLN A 311 0.62 -5.23 14.15
N MET A 312 1.14 -4.18 14.77
CA MET A 312 2.40 -3.55 14.33
C MET A 312 3.59 -4.50 14.40
N PHE A 313 3.65 -5.33 15.45
CA PHE A 313 4.65 -6.39 15.56
C PHE A 313 4.57 -7.39 14.41
N LEU A 314 3.37 -7.90 14.09
CA LEU A 314 3.17 -8.85 12.99
C LEU A 314 3.51 -8.21 11.64
N LEU A 315 3.15 -6.95 11.41
CA LEU A 315 3.50 -6.24 10.18
C LEU A 315 5.01 -6.13 10.01
N GLY A 316 5.75 -5.77 11.07
CA GLY A 316 7.21 -5.71 11.06
C GLY A 316 7.85 -7.07 10.78
N LEU A 317 7.33 -8.12 11.42
CA LEU A 317 7.81 -9.49 11.24
C LEU A 317 7.57 -10.00 9.80
N ILE A 318 6.37 -9.81 9.25
CA ILE A 318 6.02 -10.28 7.90
C ILE A 318 6.81 -9.51 6.85
N LEU A 319 6.83 -8.17 6.91
CA LEU A 319 7.55 -7.34 5.95
C LEU A 319 9.05 -7.65 5.95
N LYS A 320 9.67 -7.80 7.13
CA LYS A 320 11.08 -8.14 7.18
C LYS A 320 11.38 -9.54 6.69
N THR A 321 10.50 -10.51 6.98
CA THR A 321 10.67 -11.86 6.48
C THR A 321 10.58 -11.91 4.95
N LEU A 322 9.58 -11.25 4.35
CA LEU A 322 9.47 -11.13 2.89
C LEU A 322 10.65 -10.39 2.28
N HIS A 323 11.10 -9.28 2.89
CA HIS A 323 12.27 -8.52 2.46
C HIS A 323 13.53 -9.37 2.41
N SER A 324 13.78 -10.13 3.47
CA SER A 324 14.93 -11.02 3.53
C SER A 324 14.81 -12.13 2.49
N ILE A 325 13.66 -12.82 2.39
CA ILE A 325 13.49 -13.89 1.41
C ILE A 325 13.65 -13.38 -0.03
N GLN A 326 13.10 -12.21 -0.37
CA GLN A 326 13.24 -11.69 -1.73
C GLN A 326 14.69 -11.32 -2.07
N ASN A 327 15.53 -11.00 -1.08
CA ASN A 327 16.97 -10.80 -1.33
C ASN A 327 17.67 -12.10 -1.74
N TYR A 328 17.15 -13.25 -1.32
CA TYR A 328 17.67 -14.58 -1.67
C TYR A 328 17.06 -15.13 -2.96
N LYS A 329 15.72 -15.15 -3.06
CA LYS A 329 14.98 -15.57 -4.24
C LYS A 329 14.19 -14.40 -4.79
N LYS A 330 14.67 -13.84 -5.90
CA LYS A 330 14.00 -12.74 -6.62
C LYS A 330 12.74 -13.26 -7.34
N GLU A 331 12.17 -12.45 -8.23
CA GLU A 331 10.92 -12.75 -8.98
C GLU A 331 9.63 -12.55 -8.16
N ILE A 332 8.91 -13.63 -7.84
CA ILE A 332 7.60 -13.59 -7.20
C ILE A 332 7.68 -13.01 -5.78
N PHE A 333 8.77 -13.26 -5.05
CA PHE A 333 8.96 -12.68 -3.73
C PHE A 333 9.21 -11.17 -3.79
N SER A 334 9.96 -10.67 -4.79
CA SER A 334 10.13 -9.23 -4.99
C SER A 334 8.81 -8.55 -5.35
N THR A 335 7.96 -9.23 -6.12
CA THR A 335 6.61 -8.78 -6.48
C THR A 335 5.72 -8.64 -5.24
N PHE A 336 5.57 -9.71 -4.46
CA PHE A 336 4.69 -9.66 -3.28
C PHE A 336 5.27 -8.81 -2.16
N TYR A 337 6.59 -8.75 -2.03
CA TYR A 337 7.21 -7.77 -1.14
C TYR A 337 6.88 -6.33 -1.54
N GLY A 338 7.03 -6.00 -2.83
CA GLY A 338 6.72 -4.67 -3.35
C GLY A 338 5.25 -4.30 -3.18
N ILE A 339 4.33 -5.23 -3.44
CA ILE A 339 2.89 -5.04 -3.23
C ILE A 339 2.58 -4.82 -1.75
N VAL A 340 3.03 -5.72 -0.87
CA VAL A 340 2.71 -5.64 0.56
C VAL A 340 3.29 -4.35 1.15
N LEU A 341 4.55 -4.03 0.88
CA LEU A 341 5.19 -2.80 1.37
C LEU A 341 4.49 -1.53 0.85
N ALA A 342 4.16 -1.46 -0.44
CA ALA A 342 3.44 -0.32 -1.01
C ALA A 342 2.12 -0.08 -0.29
N GLN A 343 1.36 -1.15 -0.05
CA GLN A 343 0.07 -1.05 0.64
C GLN A 343 0.25 -0.69 2.12
N THR A 344 1.29 -1.19 2.81
CA THR A 344 1.57 -0.77 4.20
C THR A 344 1.93 0.71 4.28
N ILE A 345 2.67 1.25 3.31
CA ILE A 345 2.98 2.69 3.26
C ILE A 345 1.68 3.50 3.10
N ILE A 346 0.75 3.05 2.26
CA ILE A 346 -0.56 3.69 2.09
C ILE A 346 -1.40 3.62 3.37
N TRP A 347 -1.33 2.51 4.12
CA TRP A 347 -2.03 2.35 5.40
C TRP A 347 -1.65 3.40 6.45
N ILE A 348 -0.53 4.11 6.32
CA ILE A 348 -0.21 5.25 7.19
C ILE A 348 -1.36 6.29 7.16
N GLU A 349 -1.98 6.51 5.99
CA GLU A 349 -3.11 7.45 5.83
C GLU A 349 -4.48 6.75 5.89
N THR A 350 -4.58 5.51 5.40
CA THR A 350 -5.89 4.86 5.17
C THR A 350 -6.27 3.82 6.22
N GLY A 351 -5.30 3.33 6.98
CA GLY A 351 -5.46 2.22 7.91
C GLY A 351 -5.72 0.87 7.22
N PRO A 352 -5.57 -0.26 7.95
CA PRO A 352 -5.80 -1.61 7.43
C PRO A 352 -7.29 -1.97 7.31
N THR A 353 -8.05 -1.18 6.56
CA THR A 353 -9.51 -1.29 6.41
C THR A 353 -9.97 -1.93 5.10
N ASP A 354 -9.04 -2.25 4.18
CA ASP A 354 -9.35 -2.81 2.87
C ASP A 354 -9.02 -4.31 2.79
N VAL A 355 -10.03 -5.15 2.49
CA VAL A 355 -9.89 -6.61 2.37
C VAL A 355 -8.81 -7.04 1.37
N VAL A 356 -8.63 -6.27 0.29
CA VAL A 356 -7.70 -6.61 -0.80
C VAL A 356 -6.27 -6.67 -0.27
N VAL A 357 -5.91 -5.74 0.62
CA VAL A 357 -4.56 -5.66 1.14
C VAL A 357 -4.30 -6.85 2.07
N TRP A 358 -5.27 -7.21 2.91
CA TRP A 358 -5.19 -8.41 3.73
C TRP A 358 -5.02 -9.68 2.90
N LEU A 359 -5.67 -9.79 1.74
CA LEU A 359 -5.46 -10.91 0.82
C LEU A 359 -4.01 -10.98 0.31
N PHE A 360 -3.40 -9.84 -0.04
CA PHE A 360 -1.98 -9.82 -0.43
C PHE A 360 -1.05 -10.19 0.72
N TYR A 361 -1.37 -9.79 1.95
CA TYR A 361 -0.64 -10.25 3.15
C TYR A 361 -0.74 -11.76 3.32
N ILE A 362 -1.94 -12.34 3.16
CA ILE A 362 -2.16 -13.79 3.25
C ILE A 362 -1.33 -14.54 2.19
N ILE A 363 -1.33 -14.06 0.94
CA ILE A 363 -0.49 -14.65 -0.11
C ILE A 363 1.01 -14.53 0.25
N GLY A 364 1.43 -13.37 0.76
CA GLY A 364 2.80 -13.16 1.26
C GLY A 364 3.19 -14.15 2.37
N ILE A 365 2.29 -14.39 3.32
CA ILE A 365 2.48 -15.38 4.39
C ILE A 365 2.61 -16.79 3.82
N PHE A 366 1.76 -17.19 2.86
CA PHE A 366 1.87 -18.48 2.19
C PHE A 366 3.22 -18.65 1.48
N LEU A 367 3.70 -17.60 0.79
CA LEU A 367 5.01 -17.60 0.15
C LEU A 367 6.15 -17.76 1.16
N ILE A 368 6.09 -17.06 2.30
CA ILE A 368 7.05 -17.22 3.41
C ILE A 368 7.05 -18.69 3.88
N ILE A 369 5.89 -19.25 4.20
CA ILE A 369 5.78 -20.62 4.72
C ILE A 369 6.33 -21.63 3.70
N HIS A 370 5.98 -21.48 2.43
CA HIS A 370 6.46 -22.36 1.37
C HIS A 370 7.98 -22.32 1.25
N PHE A 371 8.57 -21.12 1.24
CA PHE A 371 10.03 -20.95 1.18
C PHE A 371 10.74 -21.55 2.40
N LEU A 372 10.26 -21.26 3.62
CA LEU A 372 10.89 -21.75 4.85
C LEU A 372 10.77 -23.27 5.02
N ARG A 373 9.73 -23.90 4.46
CA ARG A 373 9.64 -25.36 4.39
C ARG A 373 10.69 -25.94 3.45
N GLY A 374 10.84 -25.38 2.24
CA GLY A 374 11.87 -25.80 1.29
C GLY A 374 13.29 -25.65 1.84
N ALA A 375 13.58 -24.52 2.49
CA ALA A 375 14.90 -24.25 3.07
C ALA A 375 15.32 -25.23 4.19
N LYS A 376 14.37 -25.85 4.89
CA LYS A 376 14.67 -26.89 5.89
C LYS A 376 15.09 -28.23 5.31
N HIS A 377 14.82 -28.47 4.02
CA HIS A 377 15.18 -29.71 3.34
C HIS A 377 16.52 -29.61 2.60
N GLU A 378 17.08 -28.41 2.46
CA GLU A 378 18.37 -28.13 1.79
C GLU A 378 19.54 -27.94 2.77
N ILE A 379 19.28 -27.91 4.08
CA ILE A 379 20.26 -27.82 5.18
C ILE A 379 20.21 -29.12 5.97
#